data_AF-A0A2T4X6G1-F1
#
_entry.id   AF-A0A2T4X6G1-F1
#
_cell.length_a   1.000
_cell.length_b   1.000
_cell.length_c   1.000
_cell.angle_alpha   90.00
_cell.angle_beta   90.00
_cell.angle_gamma   90.00
#
_symmetry.space_group_name_H-M   'P 1'
#
loop_
_entity.id
_entity.type
_entity.pdbx_description
1 polymer ?
#
loop_
_entity_poly.entity_id
_entity_poly.type
_entity_poly.pdbx_seq_one_letter_code
_entity_poly.pdbx_strand_id
1 'polypeptide(L)'
;MIGDGMGLTQISAGLYSNGDHLNLERFPVIGLHKSYSSDNLITDSAAGATAFSAGKKTYNGAIGVDPEGKPLYTILEEADDQGLATGMVTTSTIVHATPAAFIAHEAQRTYYEPIARDFLDTDIDLFIGGGKKYFDRREDGRDLLQELRQKGYAVSSFLETNFKDLSVDYSKKLTYLTSDSDPLSVEQGRDYLTPASILACDFLDKFNSKGFFLMIEGAQIDWGGHANNSSYIITEMLDFDKAVGAVLDFAEKDGHTLVIVTADHETGGYAINPGSTRDSIIGAFTSDYHTATLIPVFAYGPGAQLFAGIYENTAIYDKMRQAFGFRGMAVRKN
;
A
#
# COMPACT_ATOMS: atom_id res chain seq x y z
N MET A 1 -0.34 -4.82 -3.90
CA MET A 1 -0.64 -4.90 -2.46
C MET A 1 0.67 -4.89 -1.68
N ILE A 2 0.74 -4.14 -0.59
CA ILE A 2 1.96 -3.90 0.19
C ILE A 2 1.67 -4.26 1.65
N GLY A 3 2.39 -5.24 2.20
CA GLY A 3 2.43 -5.44 3.65
C GLY A 3 3.63 -4.66 4.18
N ASP A 4 3.43 -3.49 4.78
CA ASP A 4 4.53 -2.66 5.29
C ASP A 4 5.34 -3.47 6.33
N GLY A 5 6.66 -3.52 6.22
CA GLY A 5 7.51 -4.31 7.12
C GLY A 5 7.39 -5.85 6.98
N MET A 6 6.65 -6.35 5.99
CA MET A 6 6.37 -7.79 5.79
C MET A 6 7.55 -8.56 5.17
N GLY A 7 8.57 -8.84 5.98
CA GLY A 7 9.63 -9.76 5.65
C GLY A 7 9.22 -11.24 5.66
N LEU A 8 10.14 -12.13 5.29
CA LEU A 8 9.89 -13.58 5.25
C LEU A 8 9.51 -14.17 6.62
N THR A 9 10.03 -13.62 7.72
CA THR A 9 9.69 -14.14 9.06
C THR A 9 8.29 -13.71 9.50
N GLN A 10 7.86 -12.50 9.16
CA GLN A 10 6.51 -12.00 9.40
C GLN A 10 5.50 -12.90 8.67
N ILE A 11 5.77 -13.22 7.39
CA ILE A 11 4.98 -14.18 6.60
C ILE A 11 4.97 -15.57 7.26
N SER A 12 6.13 -16.08 7.66
CA SER A 12 6.25 -17.41 8.28
C SER A 12 5.48 -17.49 9.60
N ALA A 13 5.51 -16.43 10.42
CA ALA A 13 4.75 -16.38 11.66
C ALA A 13 3.24 -16.41 11.40
N GLY A 14 2.76 -15.61 10.42
CA GLY A 14 1.37 -15.68 9.96
C GLY A 14 0.99 -17.07 9.47
N LEU A 15 1.81 -17.67 8.59
CA LEU A 15 1.59 -19.00 8.03
C LEU A 15 1.41 -20.06 9.11
N TYR A 16 2.36 -20.16 10.04
CA TYR A 16 2.31 -21.20 11.08
C TYR A 16 1.18 -20.98 12.08
N SER A 17 0.85 -19.73 12.40
CA SER A 17 -0.29 -19.39 13.25
C SER A 17 -1.65 -19.54 12.56
N ASN A 18 -1.68 -19.72 11.23
CA ASN A 18 -2.89 -19.94 10.44
C ASN A 18 -3.03 -21.38 9.95
N GLY A 19 -2.55 -22.34 10.73
CA GLY A 19 -2.69 -23.76 10.40
C GLY A 19 -1.79 -24.22 9.25
N ASP A 20 -0.66 -23.55 9.04
CA ASP A 20 0.30 -23.83 7.96
C ASP A 20 -0.27 -23.48 6.58
N HIS A 21 -1.04 -22.39 6.50
CA HIS A 21 -1.67 -21.94 5.26
C HIS A 21 -1.78 -20.42 5.13
N LEU A 22 -1.53 -19.88 3.95
CA LEU A 22 -1.81 -18.48 3.57
C LEU A 22 -2.31 -18.40 2.13
N ASN A 23 -3.10 -17.38 1.80
CA ASN A 23 -3.48 -17.08 0.42
C ASN A 23 -2.26 -16.74 -0.45
N LEU A 24 -1.15 -16.30 0.14
CA LEU A 24 0.15 -16.15 -0.55
C LEU A 24 0.61 -17.42 -1.29
N GLU A 25 0.17 -18.61 -0.88
CA GLU A 25 0.52 -19.86 -1.56
C GLU A 25 -0.14 -20.02 -2.94
N ARG A 26 -1.17 -19.21 -3.25
CA ARG A 26 -1.85 -19.20 -4.56
C ARG A 26 -1.03 -18.54 -5.67
N PHE A 27 0.06 -17.84 -5.33
CA PHE A 27 0.89 -17.13 -6.30
C PHE A 27 1.88 -18.08 -7.00
N PRO A 28 1.84 -18.20 -8.34
CA PRO A 28 2.72 -19.11 -9.06
C PRO A 28 4.15 -18.56 -9.27
N VAL A 29 4.36 -17.25 -9.08
CA VAL A 29 5.65 -16.59 -9.30
C VAL A 29 6.09 -15.88 -8.03
N ILE A 30 7.34 -16.15 -7.64
CA ILE A 30 8.01 -15.53 -6.50
C ILE A 30 9.34 -14.92 -6.94
N GLY A 31 9.64 -13.73 -6.45
CA GLY A 31 10.92 -13.05 -6.58
C GLY A 31 11.35 -12.40 -5.27
N LEU A 32 12.49 -11.74 -5.31
CA LEU A 32 13.06 -10.96 -4.22
C LEU A 32 13.52 -9.60 -4.73
N HIS A 33 13.33 -8.55 -3.95
CA HIS A 33 13.86 -7.23 -4.26
C HIS A 33 14.83 -6.71 -3.19
N LYS A 34 15.68 -5.78 -3.60
CA LYS A 34 16.62 -5.06 -2.73
C LYS A 34 16.03 -3.70 -2.34
N SER A 35 15.75 -3.51 -1.06
CA SER A 35 14.97 -2.39 -0.54
C SER A 35 15.77 -1.12 -0.22
N TYR A 36 17.11 -1.17 -0.13
CA TYR A 36 17.97 -0.03 0.28
C TYR A 36 17.62 1.32 -0.38
N SER A 37 17.76 2.44 0.34
CA SER A 37 17.50 3.79 -0.20
C SER A 37 18.75 4.34 -0.91
N SER A 38 18.70 5.56 -1.48
CA SER A 38 19.89 6.15 -2.09
C SER A 38 21.01 6.50 -1.10
N ASP A 39 20.67 6.63 0.19
CA ASP A 39 21.55 7.09 1.26
C ASP A 39 21.75 6.08 2.40
N ASN A 40 20.96 5.00 2.46
CA ASN A 40 21.00 4.01 3.54
C ASN A 40 20.81 2.57 3.02
N LEU A 41 21.53 1.62 3.63
CA LEU A 41 21.27 0.18 3.42
C LEU A 41 19.92 -0.27 4.00
N ILE A 42 19.45 0.43 5.03
CA ILE A 42 18.17 0.23 5.67
C ILE A 42 17.27 1.39 5.25
N THR A 43 16.34 1.12 4.34
CA THR A 43 15.36 2.12 3.85
C THR A 43 14.31 2.41 4.92
N ASP A 44 13.58 3.50 4.76
CA ASP A 44 12.27 3.69 5.38
C ASP A 44 11.13 3.45 4.36
N SER A 45 9.88 3.43 4.83
CA SER A 45 8.69 3.24 3.98
C SER A 45 8.58 4.29 2.87
N ALA A 46 9.01 5.53 3.11
CA ALA A 46 8.91 6.63 2.15
C ALA A 46 9.81 6.37 0.93
N ALA A 47 11.11 6.12 1.16
CA ALA A 47 12.05 5.81 0.10
C ALA A 47 11.77 4.43 -0.54
N GLY A 48 11.36 3.45 0.28
CA GLY A 48 11.02 2.10 -0.17
C GLY A 48 9.86 2.11 -1.15
N ALA A 49 8.78 2.81 -0.79
CA ALA A 49 7.60 2.95 -1.64
C ALA A 49 7.84 3.84 -2.87
N THR A 50 8.58 4.94 -2.73
CA THR A 50 8.96 5.80 -3.86
C THR A 50 9.71 5.01 -4.94
N ALA A 51 10.56 4.07 -4.53
CA ALA A 51 11.35 3.29 -5.46
C ALA A 51 10.49 2.43 -6.40
N PHE A 52 9.49 1.70 -5.90
CA PHE A 52 8.62 0.91 -6.77
C PHE A 52 7.42 1.69 -7.33
N SER A 53 7.03 2.83 -6.74
CA SER A 53 5.99 3.69 -7.29
C SER A 53 6.48 4.48 -8.49
N ALA A 54 7.76 4.89 -8.51
CA ALA A 54 8.29 5.81 -9.53
C ALA A 54 9.60 5.33 -10.20
N GLY A 55 10.11 4.15 -9.85
CA GLY A 55 11.26 3.53 -10.52
C GLY A 55 12.61 4.18 -10.22
N LYS A 56 12.71 5.04 -9.20
CA LYS A 56 13.97 5.70 -8.81
C LYS A 56 14.17 5.63 -7.29
N LYS A 57 15.38 5.26 -6.86
CA LYS A 57 15.78 5.34 -5.44
C LYS A 57 15.85 6.81 -5.01
N THR A 58 15.51 7.06 -3.76
CA THR A 58 15.61 8.37 -3.11
C THR A 58 16.08 8.23 -1.67
N TYR A 59 16.26 9.34 -0.95
CA TYR A 59 16.74 9.36 0.43
C TYR A 59 15.62 8.99 1.43
N ASN A 60 15.98 8.48 2.60
CA ASN A 60 15.00 8.12 3.63
C ASN A 60 14.13 9.33 4.02
N GLY A 61 12.81 9.14 4.01
CA GLY A 61 11.82 10.19 4.29
C GLY A 61 11.32 10.96 3.07
N ALA A 62 11.92 10.82 1.88
CA ALA A 62 11.39 11.45 0.66
C ALA A 62 10.11 10.75 0.17
N ILE A 63 9.11 11.54 -0.22
CA ILE A 63 7.85 11.10 -0.80
C ILE A 63 7.81 11.50 -2.26
N GLY A 64 7.89 10.55 -3.19
CA GLY A 64 7.66 10.82 -4.62
C GLY A 64 8.63 11.82 -5.25
N VAL A 65 9.80 12.04 -4.65
CA VAL A 65 10.85 12.94 -5.16
C VAL A 65 12.18 12.20 -5.30
N ASP A 66 13.03 12.67 -6.20
CA ASP A 66 14.39 12.14 -6.36
C ASP A 66 15.37 12.69 -5.31
N PRO A 67 16.63 12.23 -5.29
CA PRO A 67 17.61 12.71 -4.31
C PRO A 67 17.86 14.22 -4.32
N GLU A 68 17.53 14.89 -5.43
CA GLU A 68 17.63 16.33 -5.60
C GLU A 68 16.35 17.08 -5.19
N GLY A 69 15.31 16.36 -4.74
CA GLY A 69 14.02 16.91 -4.34
C GLY A 69 13.09 17.21 -5.51
N LYS A 70 13.38 16.71 -6.72
CA LYS A 70 12.52 16.90 -7.89
C LYS A 70 11.39 15.87 -7.90
N PRO A 71 10.14 16.27 -8.16
CA PRO A 71 9.01 15.35 -8.32
C PRO A 71 9.28 14.25 -9.35
N LEU A 72 8.96 13.02 -8.97
CA LEU A 72 9.03 11.82 -9.79
C LEU A 72 7.64 11.41 -10.25
N TYR A 73 7.53 10.99 -11.51
CA TYR A 73 6.26 10.51 -12.07
C TYR A 73 5.94 9.11 -11.53
N THR A 74 4.81 8.95 -10.87
CA THR A 74 4.44 7.66 -10.26
C THR A 74 3.65 6.78 -11.22
N ILE A 75 3.55 5.48 -10.92
CA ILE A 75 2.72 4.53 -11.67
C ILE A 75 1.24 4.87 -11.56
N LEU A 76 0.82 5.52 -10.46
CA LEU A 76 -0.57 5.95 -10.28
C LEU A 76 -0.86 7.13 -11.20
N GLU A 77 0.01 8.15 -11.22
CA GLU A 77 -0.10 9.27 -12.16
C GLU A 77 -0.03 8.79 -13.63
N GLU A 78 0.85 7.82 -13.94
CA GLU A 78 0.93 7.24 -15.28
C GLU A 78 -0.33 6.46 -15.65
N ALA A 79 -0.91 5.70 -14.72
CA ALA A 79 -2.16 4.99 -14.95
C ALA A 79 -3.32 5.96 -15.25
N ASP A 80 -3.44 7.02 -14.46
CA ASP A 80 -4.43 8.09 -14.69
C ASP A 80 -4.24 8.77 -16.06
N ASP A 81 -3.00 9.14 -16.41
CA ASP A 81 -2.68 9.76 -17.70
C ASP A 81 -2.95 8.86 -18.92
N GLN A 82 -2.89 7.54 -18.73
CA GLN A 82 -3.29 6.55 -19.75
C GLN A 82 -4.82 6.32 -19.77
N GLY A 83 -5.55 6.97 -18.86
CA GLY A 83 -6.98 6.94 -18.71
C GLY A 83 -7.49 5.65 -18.06
N LEU A 84 -6.69 5.00 -17.23
CA LEU A 84 -7.15 3.96 -16.31
C LEU A 84 -7.78 4.60 -15.08
N ALA A 85 -8.70 3.89 -14.40
CA ALA A 85 -9.11 4.33 -13.08
C ALA A 85 -7.99 4.11 -12.05
N THR A 86 -7.93 4.93 -11.02
CA THR A 86 -6.89 4.82 -9.98
C THR A 86 -7.45 4.81 -8.58
N GLY A 87 -6.88 3.99 -7.70
CA GLY A 87 -7.26 4.04 -6.29
C GLY A 87 -6.26 3.52 -5.29
N MET A 88 -6.54 3.82 -4.02
CA MET A 88 -5.72 3.45 -2.87
C MET A 88 -6.55 3.01 -1.66
N VAL A 89 -6.11 1.97 -0.98
CA VAL A 89 -6.68 1.49 0.29
C VAL A 89 -5.54 1.26 1.29
N THR A 90 -5.66 1.75 2.51
CA THR A 90 -4.64 1.51 3.56
C THR A 90 -5.23 1.35 4.95
N THR A 91 -4.49 0.65 5.82
CA THR A 91 -4.74 0.54 7.26
C THR A 91 -3.97 1.55 8.11
N SER A 92 -3.25 2.49 7.50
CA SER A 92 -2.71 3.70 8.16
C SER A 92 -3.54 4.95 7.85
N THR A 93 -3.04 6.12 8.22
CA THR A 93 -3.54 7.36 7.58
C THR A 93 -3.24 7.33 6.09
N ILE A 94 -4.14 7.88 5.26
CA ILE A 94 -3.95 7.90 3.80
C ILE A 94 -2.77 8.80 3.37
N VAL A 95 -2.32 9.66 4.27
CA VAL A 95 -1.14 10.53 4.10
C VAL A 95 0.14 9.94 4.68
N HIS A 96 0.10 8.69 5.17
CA HIS A 96 1.29 7.97 5.60
C HIS A 96 2.22 7.69 4.40
N ALA A 97 3.47 7.31 4.67
CA ALA A 97 4.52 7.29 3.66
C ALA A 97 4.22 6.39 2.45
N THR A 98 3.76 5.16 2.69
CA THR A 98 3.47 4.19 1.62
C THR A 98 2.40 4.68 0.65
N PRO A 99 1.18 5.11 1.06
CA PRO A 99 0.19 5.67 0.14
C PRO A 99 0.64 7.00 -0.45
N ALA A 100 1.27 7.88 0.35
CA ALA A 100 1.73 9.17 -0.13
C ALA A 100 2.74 9.06 -1.27
N ALA A 101 3.63 8.06 -1.25
CA ALA A 101 4.64 7.84 -2.28
C ALA A 101 4.06 7.50 -3.68
N PHE A 102 2.77 7.18 -3.78
CA PHE A 102 2.09 6.98 -5.06
C PHE A 102 1.42 8.24 -5.60
N ILE A 103 1.17 9.27 -4.79
CA ILE A 103 0.31 10.40 -5.18
C ILE A 103 0.88 11.80 -4.89
N ALA A 104 1.81 11.91 -3.95
CA ALA A 104 2.35 13.18 -3.46
C ALA A 104 3.85 13.32 -3.77
N HIS A 105 4.35 14.56 -3.73
CA HIS A 105 5.76 14.87 -4.01
C HIS A 105 6.31 15.85 -2.97
N GLU A 106 6.73 15.31 -1.84
CA GLU A 106 7.14 16.10 -0.69
C GLU A 106 8.51 15.67 -0.16
N ALA A 107 9.29 16.66 0.30
CA ALA A 107 10.66 16.44 0.73
C ALA A 107 10.77 15.57 1.99
N GLN A 108 9.70 15.48 2.78
CA GLN A 108 9.67 14.77 4.06
C GLN A 108 8.30 14.11 4.29
N ARG A 109 8.30 12.83 4.69
CA ARG A 109 7.10 12.04 5.01
C ARG A 109 6.24 12.60 6.15
N THR A 110 6.80 13.49 6.95
CA THR A 110 6.10 14.13 8.07
C THR A 110 5.27 15.34 7.65
N TYR A 111 5.36 15.77 6.39
CA TYR A 111 4.57 16.88 5.85
C TYR A 111 3.14 16.45 5.51
N TYR A 112 2.40 15.97 6.51
CA TYR A 112 1.07 15.39 6.32
C TYR A 112 0.05 16.35 5.72
N GLU A 113 0.07 17.63 6.08
CA GLU A 113 -0.83 18.62 5.48
C GLU A 113 -0.45 18.94 4.02
N PRO A 114 0.82 19.19 3.67
CA PRO A 114 1.22 19.25 2.26
C PRO A 114 0.89 17.99 1.47
N ILE A 115 1.15 16.79 2.01
CA ILE A 115 0.76 15.51 1.38
C ILE A 115 -0.76 15.45 1.17
N ALA A 116 -1.58 15.82 2.15
CA ALA A 116 -3.03 15.84 2.01
C ALA A 116 -3.50 16.81 0.91
N ARG A 117 -2.79 17.94 0.72
CA ARG A 117 -3.07 18.88 -0.36
C ARG A 117 -2.82 18.23 -1.73
N ASP A 118 -1.76 17.46 -1.88
CA ASP A 118 -1.40 16.83 -3.16
C ASP A 118 -2.48 15.84 -3.66
N PHE A 119 -3.33 15.28 -2.78
CA PHE A 119 -4.53 14.52 -3.17
C PHE A 119 -5.57 15.33 -3.95
N LEU A 120 -5.52 16.67 -3.89
CA LEU A 120 -6.33 17.55 -4.73
C LEU A 120 -5.65 17.85 -6.07
N ASP A 121 -4.35 17.64 -6.20
CA ASP A 121 -3.62 17.96 -7.43
C ASP A 121 -3.59 16.76 -8.39
N THR A 122 -3.61 15.53 -7.84
CA THR A 122 -3.70 14.28 -8.61
C THR A 122 -5.14 13.80 -8.73
N ASP A 123 -5.56 13.33 -9.92
CA ASP A 123 -6.96 12.99 -10.21
C ASP A 123 -7.37 11.56 -9.80
N ILE A 124 -7.09 11.16 -8.55
CA ILE A 124 -7.40 9.80 -8.05
C ILE A 124 -8.91 9.50 -7.98
N ASP A 125 -9.38 8.32 -8.42
CA ASP A 125 -10.82 8.03 -8.43
C ASP A 125 -11.36 7.48 -7.10
N LEU A 126 -10.51 6.78 -6.34
CA LEU A 126 -10.87 6.19 -5.06
C LEU A 126 -9.74 6.26 -4.04
N PHE A 127 -10.01 6.74 -2.82
CA PHE A 127 -9.09 6.49 -1.70
C PHE A 127 -9.80 6.19 -0.38
N ILE A 128 -9.27 5.22 0.36
CA ILE A 128 -9.80 4.77 1.65
C ILE A 128 -8.66 4.60 2.64
N GLY A 129 -8.72 5.31 3.77
CA GLY A 129 -7.71 5.25 4.82
C GLY A 129 -8.03 6.18 5.98
N GLY A 130 -7.19 6.20 7.02
CA GLY A 130 -7.37 7.10 8.17
C GLY A 130 -6.93 8.53 7.89
N GLY A 131 -6.93 9.37 8.94
CA GLY A 131 -6.28 10.67 8.93
C GLY A 131 -7.17 11.86 8.55
N LYS A 132 -8.48 11.81 8.87
CA LYS A 132 -9.42 12.91 8.62
C LYS A 132 -8.92 14.29 9.04
N LYS A 133 -8.21 14.37 10.17
CA LYS A 133 -7.69 15.62 10.72
C LYS A 133 -6.81 16.42 9.76
N TYR A 134 -6.09 15.75 8.86
CA TYR A 134 -5.17 16.39 7.91
C TYR A 134 -5.90 17.05 6.72
N PHE A 135 -7.18 16.75 6.54
CA PHE A 135 -8.01 17.29 5.48
C PHE A 135 -8.93 18.43 5.94
N ASP A 136 -9.42 18.42 7.18
CA ASP A 136 -10.47 19.36 7.63
C ASP A 136 -10.09 20.26 8.82
N ARG A 137 -8.95 20.02 9.49
CA ARG A 137 -8.48 20.81 10.64
C ARG A 137 -7.04 21.24 10.44
N ARG A 138 -6.83 21.92 9.31
CA ARG A 138 -5.53 22.32 8.81
C ARG A 138 -5.08 23.65 9.36
N GLU A 139 -3.76 23.84 9.46
CA GLU A 139 -3.15 25.10 9.89
C GLU A 139 -3.44 26.25 8.91
N ASP A 140 -3.57 25.94 7.62
CA ASP A 140 -3.90 26.89 6.55
C ASP A 140 -5.39 27.28 6.49
N GLY A 141 -6.23 26.69 7.35
CA GLY A 141 -7.66 26.96 7.43
C GLY A 141 -8.49 26.39 6.27
N ARG A 142 -7.91 25.57 5.38
CA ARG A 142 -8.63 24.92 4.29
C ARG A 142 -9.41 23.70 4.78
N ASP A 143 -10.54 23.45 4.11
CA ASP A 143 -11.29 22.19 4.23
C ASP A 143 -11.20 21.43 2.91
N LEU A 144 -10.21 20.54 2.83
CA LEU A 144 -9.95 19.73 1.64
C LEU A 144 -11.08 18.74 1.37
N LEU A 145 -11.87 18.35 2.39
CA LEU A 145 -13.04 17.50 2.18
C LEU A 145 -14.15 18.27 1.47
N GLN A 146 -14.31 19.56 1.76
CA GLN A 146 -15.22 20.42 1.01
C GLN A 146 -14.73 20.63 -0.42
N GLU A 147 -13.43 20.87 -0.61
CA GLU A 147 -12.83 21.04 -1.94
C GLU A 147 -12.97 19.77 -2.80
N LEU A 148 -12.74 18.58 -2.23
CA LEU A 148 -12.99 17.30 -2.92
C LEU A 148 -14.46 17.15 -3.35
N ARG A 149 -15.41 17.53 -2.50
CA ARG A 149 -16.84 17.53 -2.89
C ARG A 149 -17.10 18.49 -4.06
N GLN A 150 -16.45 19.65 -4.08
CA GLN A 150 -16.54 20.60 -5.19
C GLN A 150 -15.91 20.04 -6.49
N LYS A 151 -14.87 19.19 -6.37
CA LYS A 151 -14.28 18.42 -7.48
C LYS A 151 -15.11 17.18 -7.88
N GLY A 152 -16.29 16.97 -7.29
CA GLY A 152 -17.21 15.91 -7.68
C GLY A 152 -17.06 14.59 -6.93
N TYR A 153 -16.29 14.55 -5.83
CA TYR A 153 -16.16 13.35 -5.01
C TYR A 153 -17.40 13.16 -4.12
N ALA A 154 -17.84 11.91 -4.00
CA ALA A 154 -18.61 11.44 -2.86
C ALA A 154 -17.65 11.28 -1.67
N VAL A 155 -17.74 12.19 -0.71
CA VAL A 155 -16.89 12.21 0.49
C VAL A 155 -17.67 11.75 1.71
N SER A 156 -17.19 10.68 2.36
CA SER A 156 -17.74 10.15 3.60
C SER A 156 -16.62 9.74 4.58
N SER A 157 -16.99 9.42 5.82
CA SER A 157 -16.08 9.09 6.90
C SER A 157 -16.77 8.29 8.01
N PHE A 158 -15.96 7.78 8.93
CA PHE A 158 -16.38 7.07 10.13
C PHE A 158 -17.36 7.83 11.05
N LEU A 159 -17.42 9.17 10.94
CA LEU A 159 -18.37 10.00 11.69
C LEU A 159 -19.76 10.03 11.06
N GLU A 160 -19.86 9.77 9.76
CA GLU A 160 -21.10 9.92 8.99
C GLU A 160 -21.79 8.57 8.75
N THR A 161 -21.03 7.52 8.45
CA THR A 161 -21.55 6.15 8.26
C THR A 161 -20.51 5.12 8.62
N ASN A 162 -20.96 3.96 9.11
CA ASN A 162 -20.08 2.80 9.19
C ASN A 162 -19.67 2.37 7.78
N PHE A 163 -18.42 1.93 7.60
CA PHE A 163 -17.90 1.50 6.30
C PHE A 163 -18.74 0.37 5.68
N LYS A 164 -19.25 -0.57 6.49
CA LYS A 164 -20.07 -1.69 6.02
C LYS A 164 -21.42 -1.25 5.44
N ASP A 165 -21.89 -0.07 5.83
CA ASP A 165 -23.17 0.50 5.40
C ASP A 165 -22.97 1.58 4.31
N LEU A 166 -21.75 1.76 3.82
CA LEU A 166 -21.43 2.77 2.81
C LEU A 166 -22.16 2.47 1.49
N SER A 167 -23.03 3.41 1.08
CA SER A 167 -23.65 3.39 -0.24
C SER A 167 -22.72 4.06 -1.27
N VAL A 168 -22.47 3.38 -2.38
CA VAL A 168 -21.53 3.83 -3.42
C VAL A 168 -22.29 4.38 -4.63
N ASP A 169 -22.00 5.64 -4.97
CA ASP A 169 -22.43 6.28 -6.21
C ASP A 169 -21.33 6.13 -7.28
N TYR A 170 -21.48 5.14 -8.16
CA TYR A 170 -20.51 4.85 -9.22
C TYR A 170 -20.40 5.94 -10.30
N SER A 171 -21.21 7.01 -10.23
CA SER A 171 -21.07 8.18 -11.11
C SER A 171 -20.10 9.24 -10.58
N LYS A 172 -19.57 9.04 -9.36
CA LYS A 172 -18.68 9.98 -8.67
C LYS A 172 -17.43 9.27 -8.19
N LYS A 173 -16.33 10.02 -8.12
CA LYS A 173 -15.12 9.61 -7.40
C LYS A 173 -15.45 9.40 -5.92
N LEU A 174 -14.75 8.52 -5.23
CA LEU A 174 -15.09 8.12 -3.86
C LEU A 174 -13.92 8.39 -2.91
N THR A 175 -14.21 8.98 -1.75
CA THR A 175 -13.28 8.91 -0.62
C THR A 175 -14.02 8.55 0.65
N TYR A 176 -13.41 7.65 1.43
CA TYR A 176 -13.87 7.30 2.75
C TYR A 176 -12.73 7.37 3.77
N LEU A 177 -12.89 8.22 4.79
CA LEU A 177 -11.91 8.36 5.86
C LEU A 177 -12.30 7.50 7.07
N THR A 178 -11.49 6.49 7.39
CA THR A 178 -11.81 5.42 8.34
C THR A 178 -11.58 5.79 9.80
N SER A 179 -10.81 6.84 10.06
CA SER A 179 -10.48 7.32 11.41
C SER A 179 -10.00 8.77 11.37
N ASP A 180 -9.99 9.40 12.54
CA ASP A 180 -9.55 10.78 12.68
C ASP A 180 -8.03 10.94 12.48
N SER A 181 -7.29 9.98 13.03
CA SER A 181 -5.83 9.81 12.98
C SER A 181 -5.52 8.41 12.47
N ASP A 182 -4.47 7.77 12.98
CA ASP A 182 -4.17 6.35 12.74
C ASP A 182 -5.39 5.46 13.02
N PRO A 183 -5.76 4.56 12.10
CA PRO A 183 -6.75 3.53 12.34
C PRO A 183 -6.34 2.60 13.48
N LEU A 184 -7.33 1.97 14.13
CA LEU A 184 -7.09 0.92 15.13
C LEU A 184 -6.33 -0.27 14.52
N SER A 185 -5.65 -1.05 15.35
CA SER A 185 -5.15 -2.37 14.95
C SER A 185 -6.28 -3.40 14.84
N VAL A 186 -5.99 -4.55 14.23
CA VAL A 186 -6.88 -5.72 14.20
C VAL A 186 -7.23 -6.17 15.61
N GLU A 187 -6.24 -6.23 16.51
CA GLU A 187 -6.46 -6.60 17.92
C GLU A 187 -7.39 -5.62 18.65
N GLN A 188 -7.43 -4.36 18.21
CA GLN A 188 -8.31 -3.32 18.73
C GLN A 188 -9.66 -3.24 17.98
N GLY A 189 -9.89 -4.09 16.99
CA GLY A 189 -11.18 -4.24 16.32
C GLY A 189 -11.29 -3.61 14.93
N ARG A 190 -10.18 -3.22 14.28
CA ARG A 190 -10.21 -2.84 12.86
C ARG A 190 -10.59 -4.05 12.00
N ASP A 191 -11.56 -3.88 11.10
CA ASP A 191 -12.09 -4.97 10.28
C ASP A 191 -12.37 -4.58 8.81
N TYR A 192 -11.86 -3.42 8.37
CA TYR A 192 -12.25 -2.86 7.07
C TYR A 192 -11.31 -3.19 5.90
N LEU A 193 -10.09 -3.72 6.10
CA LEU A 193 -9.12 -3.86 4.99
C LEU A 193 -9.66 -4.76 3.87
N THR A 194 -10.15 -5.95 4.23
CA THR A 194 -10.74 -6.89 3.26
C THR A 194 -11.97 -6.30 2.54
N PRO A 195 -13.03 -5.80 3.24
CA PRO A 195 -14.18 -5.24 2.54
C PRO A 195 -13.84 -3.97 1.74
N ALA A 196 -12.87 -3.15 2.18
CA ALA A 196 -12.41 -1.99 1.43
C ALA A 196 -11.65 -2.37 0.16
N SER A 197 -10.85 -3.43 0.22
CA SER A 197 -10.15 -3.98 -0.95
C SER A 197 -11.13 -4.48 -2.00
N ILE A 198 -12.16 -5.23 -1.59
CA ILE A 198 -13.22 -5.73 -2.49
C ILE A 198 -14.00 -4.56 -3.09
N LEU A 199 -14.43 -3.60 -2.26
CA LEU A 199 -15.15 -2.42 -2.72
C LEU A 199 -14.32 -1.62 -3.72
N ALA A 200 -13.03 -1.43 -3.47
CA ALA A 200 -12.13 -0.71 -4.37
C ALA A 200 -11.99 -1.41 -5.73
N CYS A 201 -11.80 -2.74 -5.74
CA CYS A 201 -11.77 -3.50 -7.00
C CYS A 201 -13.09 -3.36 -7.77
N ASP A 202 -14.22 -3.61 -7.10
CA ASP A 202 -15.55 -3.53 -7.71
C ASP A 202 -15.91 -2.11 -8.19
N PHE A 203 -15.45 -1.08 -7.47
CA PHE A 203 -15.65 0.33 -7.83
C PHE A 203 -14.87 0.67 -9.08
N LEU A 204 -13.54 0.46 -9.07
CA LEU A 204 -12.67 0.88 -10.16
C LEU A 204 -12.96 0.14 -11.47
N ASP A 205 -13.27 -1.16 -11.39
CA ASP A 205 -13.68 -1.97 -12.54
C ASP A 205 -14.93 -1.41 -13.24
N LYS A 206 -15.93 -0.97 -12.47
CA LYS A 206 -17.16 -0.37 -13.00
C LYS A 206 -16.98 1.09 -13.39
N PHE A 207 -16.08 1.81 -12.71
CA PHE A 207 -15.86 3.24 -12.91
C PHE A 207 -15.21 3.50 -14.28
N ASN A 208 -14.32 2.62 -14.73
CA ASN A 208 -13.63 2.79 -15.99
C ASN A 208 -13.40 1.48 -16.74
N SER A 209 -14.05 1.34 -17.90
CA SER A 209 -13.92 0.17 -18.78
C SER A 209 -12.53 -0.09 -19.36
N LYS A 210 -11.58 0.86 -19.24
CA LYS A 210 -10.18 0.65 -19.67
C LYS A 210 -9.37 -0.18 -18.67
N GLY A 211 -9.89 -0.42 -17.46
CA GLY A 211 -9.19 -1.06 -16.37
C GLY A 211 -8.68 -0.05 -15.33
N PHE A 212 -7.89 -0.53 -14.38
CA PHE A 212 -7.49 0.28 -13.23
C PHE A 212 -6.09 -0.06 -12.70
N PHE A 213 -5.54 0.87 -11.91
CA PHE A 213 -4.44 0.66 -10.99
C PHE A 213 -4.95 0.82 -9.54
N LEU A 214 -4.63 -0.14 -8.67
CA LEU A 214 -5.04 -0.12 -7.28
C LEU A 214 -3.88 -0.50 -6.36
N MET A 215 -3.56 0.39 -5.42
CA MET A 215 -2.64 0.11 -4.32
C MET A 215 -3.42 -0.22 -3.05
N ILE A 216 -3.08 -1.33 -2.40
CA ILE A 216 -3.69 -1.77 -1.14
C ILE A 216 -2.57 -2.02 -0.15
N GLU A 217 -2.67 -1.47 1.05
CA GLU A 217 -1.67 -1.58 2.09
C GLU A 217 -2.23 -2.20 3.38
N GLY A 218 -1.55 -3.22 3.90
CA GLY A 218 -1.61 -3.65 5.30
C GLY A 218 -0.45 -3.01 6.06
N ALA A 219 -0.68 -1.82 6.61
CA ALA A 219 0.39 -0.94 7.12
C ALA A 219 0.93 -1.35 8.50
N GLN A 220 0.12 -2.00 9.34
CA GLN A 220 0.45 -2.16 10.76
C GLN A 220 1.24 -3.44 11.07
N ILE A 221 1.59 -4.26 10.06
CA ILE A 221 2.57 -5.34 10.20
C ILE A 221 3.91 -4.74 10.66
N ASP A 222 4.32 -3.65 10.04
CA ASP A 222 5.47 -2.82 10.41
C ASP A 222 5.38 -2.28 11.83
N TRP A 223 4.21 -1.76 12.22
CA TRP A 223 4.00 -1.22 13.57
C TRP A 223 4.14 -2.30 14.65
N GLY A 224 3.69 -3.53 14.36
CA GLY A 224 3.97 -4.69 15.19
C GLY A 224 5.46 -5.03 15.28
N GLY A 225 6.19 -4.89 14.16
CA GLY A 225 7.64 -5.00 14.08
C GLY A 225 8.36 -3.97 14.97
N HIS A 226 8.04 -2.68 14.81
CA HIS A 226 8.57 -1.60 15.65
C HIS A 226 8.25 -1.80 17.14
N ALA A 227 7.05 -2.30 17.45
CA ALA A 227 6.63 -2.62 18.81
C ALA A 227 7.29 -3.89 19.38
N ASN A 228 8.08 -4.63 18.58
CA ASN A 228 8.61 -5.94 18.93
C ASN A 228 7.53 -6.88 19.47
N ASN A 229 6.36 -6.87 18.83
CA ASN A 229 5.17 -7.60 19.27
C ASN A 229 4.73 -8.62 18.23
N SER A 230 5.04 -9.89 18.48
CA SER A 230 4.67 -11.01 17.61
C SER A 230 3.17 -11.17 17.39
N SER A 231 2.35 -10.96 18.43
CA SER A 231 0.89 -11.08 18.30
C SER A 231 0.34 -10.02 17.34
N TYR A 232 0.87 -8.80 17.46
CA TYR A 232 0.48 -7.69 16.59
C TYR A 232 0.90 -7.95 15.13
N ILE A 233 2.14 -8.39 14.90
CA ILE A 233 2.61 -8.80 13.56
C ILE A 233 1.72 -9.88 12.97
N ILE A 234 1.43 -10.94 13.73
CA ILE A 234 0.66 -12.09 13.26
C ILE A 234 -0.76 -11.65 12.90
N THR A 235 -1.45 -10.93 13.79
CA THR A 235 -2.84 -10.52 13.56
C THR A 235 -2.99 -9.59 12.36
N GLU A 236 -2.05 -8.65 12.16
CA GLU A 236 -2.02 -7.78 10.99
C GLU A 236 -1.66 -8.53 9.70
N MET A 237 -0.72 -9.48 9.77
CA MET A 237 -0.39 -10.34 8.63
C MET A 237 -1.61 -11.15 8.19
N LEU A 238 -2.36 -11.74 9.13
CA LEU A 238 -3.56 -12.52 8.81
C LEU A 238 -4.70 -11.67 8.27
N ASP A 239 -4.83 -10.41 8.67
CA ASP A 239 -5.79 -9.49 8.07
C ASP A 239 -5.37 -9.11 6.63
N PHE A 240 -4.08 -8.86 6.41
CA PHE A 240 -3.55 -8.61 5.08
C PHE A 240 -3.70 -9.83 4.15
N ASP A 241 -3.43 -11.05 4.62
CA ASP A 241 -3.58 -12.27 3.83
C ASP A 241 -5.05 -12.56 3.45
N LYS A 242 -6.01 -12.24 4.33
CA LYS A 242 -7.44 -12.30 3.97
C LYS A 242 -7.79 -11.36 2.83
N ALA A 243 -7.26 -10.13 2.86
CA ALA A 243 -7.45 -9.17 1.79
C ALA A 243 -6.77 -9.65 0.49
N VAL A 244 -5.57 -10.24 0.57
CA VAL A 244 -4.89 -10.87 -0.56
C VAL A 244 -5.76 -11.96 -1.18
N GLY A 245 -6.34 -12.84 -0.37
CA GLY A 245 -7.27 -13.88 -0.84
C GLY A 245 -8.47 -13.30 -1.60
N ALA A 246 -9.11 -12.27 -1.04
CA ALA A 246 -10.25 -11.62 -1.68
C ALA A 246 -9.90 -10.93 -3.02
N VAL A 247 -8.72 -10.30 -3.11
CA VAL A 247 -8.24 -9.69 -4.35
C VAL A 247 -7.85 -10.74 -5.39
N LEU A 248 -7.29 -11.87 -4.97
CA LEU A 248 -7.05 -13.01 -5.87
C LEU A 248 -8.35 -13.60 -6.40
N ASP A 249 -9.39 -13.72 -5.57
CA ASP A 249 -10.72 -14.19 -6.03
C ASP A 249 -11.31 -13.25 -7.09
N PHE A 250 -11.14 -11.93 -6.92
CA PHE A 250 -11.48 -10.96 -7.95
C PHE A 250 -10.67 -11.19 -9.23
N ALA A 251 -9.34 -11.29 -9.11
CA ALA A 251 -8.44 -11.43 -10.25
C ALA A 251 -8.62 -12.74 -11.03
N GLU A 252 -8.93 -13.84 -10.33
CA GLU A 252 -9.28 -15.14 -10.93
C GLU A 252 -10.56 -15.07 -11.74
N LYS A 253 -11.57 -14.35 -11.22
CA LYS A 253 -12.85 -14.17 -11.90
C LYS A 253 -12.72 -13.25 -13.12
N ASP A 254 -11.94 -12.19 -13.01
CA ASP A 254 -11.70 -11.23 -14.09
C ASP A 254 -10.81 -11.83 -15.19
N GLY A 255 -9.76 -12.56 -14.83
CA GLY A 255 -8.84 -13.22 -15.77
C GLY A 255 -7.86 -12.28 -16.49
N HIS A 256 -7.98 -10.96 -16.30
CA HIS A 256 -7.13 -9.93 -16.90
C HIS A 256 -6.34 -9.11 -15.88
N THR A 257 -6.54 -9.37 -14.59
CA THR A 257 -5.91 -8.65 -13.48
C THR A 257 -4.58 -9.26 -13.08
N LEU A 258 -3.54 -8.43 -13.02
CA LEU A 258 -2.25 -8.74 -12.41
C LEU A 258 -2.28 -8.35 -10.92
N VAL A 259 -2.03 -9.32 -10.04
CA VAL A 259 -1.88 -9.08 -8.59
C VAL A 259 -0.41 -9.22 -8.23
N ILE A 260 0.15 -8.17 -7.61
CA ILE A 260 1.51 -8.16 -7.06
C ILE A 260 1.41 -7.94 -5.56
N VAL A 261 2.07 -8.78 -4.76
CA VAL A 261 2.20 -8.64 -3.30
C VAL A 261 3.66 -8.50 -2.93
N THR A 262 4.02 -7.48 -2.15
CA THR A 262 5.39 -7.29 -1.64
C THR A 262 5.37 -6.48 -0.34
N ALA A 263 6.54 -6.08 0.14
CA ALA A 263 6.74 -5.08 1.19
C ALA A 263 7.69 -3.99 0.69
N ASP A 264 7.77 -2.90 1.44
CA ASP A 264 8.79 -1.85 1.33
C ASP A 264 10.12 -2.27 1.97
N HIS A 265 10.08 -2.88 3.15
CA HIS A 265 11.20 -3.42 3.91
C HIS A 265 10.75 -4.55 4.87
N GLU A 266 11.67 -5.03 5.70
CA GLU A 266 11.38 -5.89 6.84
C GLU A 266 11.55 -5.07 8.12
N THR A 267 10.78 -5.40 9.16
CA THR A 267 10.82 -4.66 10.43
C THR A 267 11.05 -5.54 11.66
N GLY A 268 12.01 -5.13 12.49
CA GLY A 268 12.33 -5.73 13.79
C GLY A 268 13.45 -6.78 13.74
N GLY A 269 13.89 -7.17 12.54
CA GLY A 269 14.78 -8.33 12.36
C GLY A 269 14.19 -9.54 13.05
N TYR A 270 12.91 -9.79 12.76
CA TYR A 270 12.07 -10.73 13.46
C TYR A 270 12.54 -12.16 13.20
N ALA A 271 12.61 -12.96 14.25
CA ALA A 271 13.02 -14.36 14.25
C ALA A 271 12.01 -15.24 15.00
N ILE A 272 11.81 -16.47 14.50
CA ILE A 272 11.04 -17.52 15.17
C ILE A 272 12.03 -18.49 15.84
N ASN A 273 11.92 -18.66 17.16
CA ASN A 273 12.90 -19.39 17.96
C ASN A 273 12.51 -20.85 18.25
N PRO A 274 13.48 -21.68 18.66
CA PRO A 274 13.23 -23.03 19.15
C PRO A 274 12.16 -23.08 20.24
N GLY A 275 11.32 -24.11 20.20
CA GLY A 275 10.18 -24.27 21.10
C GLY A 275 8.86 -23.71 20.58
N SER A 276 8.89 -22.99 19.45
CA SER A 276 7.67 -22.59 18.74
C SER A 276 6.86 -23.81 18.28
N THR A 277 5.54 -23.68 18.34
CA THR A 277 4.55 -24.65 17.83
C THR A 277 3.56 -23.94 16.90
N ARG A 278 2.65 -24.69 16.27
CA ARG A 278 1.57 -24.11 15.47
C ARG A 278 0.62 -23.22 16.28
N ASP A 279 0.49 -23.49 17.58
CA ASP A 279 -0.38 -22.74 18.50
C ASP A 279 0.36 -21.61 19.23
N SER A 280 1.69 -21.56 19.16
CA SER A 280 2.49 -20.59 19.92
C SER A 280 3.82 -20.27 19.23
N ILE A 281 3.95 -19.05 18.75
CA ILE A 281 5.19 -18.53 18.17
C ILE A 281 6.04 -17.90 19.28
N ILE A 282 7.27 -18.40 19.45
CA ILE A 282 8.28 -17.78 20.31
C ILE A 282 9.10 -16.83 19.43
N GLY A 283 8.67 -15.57 19.38
CA GLY A 283 9.33 -14.51 18.62
C GLY A 283 10.56 -13.92 19.32
N ALA A 284 11.54 -13.47 18.55
CA ALA A 284 12.60 -12.58 19.01
C ALA A 284 12.92 -11.51 17.96
N PHE A 285 13.49 -10.40 18.42
CA PHE A 285 13.75 -9.22 17.63
C PHE A 285 15.21 -8.80 17.82
N THR A 286 15.83 -8.33 16.75
CA THR A 286 17.21 -7.83 16.78
C THR A 286 17.28 -6.32 16.76
N SER A 287 16.19 -5.65 16.41
CA SER A 287 16.03 -4.21 16.38
C SER A 287 14.56 -3.85 16.64
N ASP A 288 14.28 -2.60 17.00
CA ASP A 288 12.95 -1.98 16.95
C ASP A 288 12.78 -1.13 15.68
N TYR A 289 13.66 -1.31 14.68
CA TYR A 289 13.67 -0.60 13.41
C TYR A 289 13.74 -1.60 12.24
N HIS A 290 13.83 -1.10 11.02
CA HIS A 290 13.86 -1.93 9.82
C HIS A 290 15.20 -2.68 9.65
N THR A 291 15.21 -3.72 8.81
CA THR A 291 16.44 -4.40 8.40
C THR A 291 16.63 -4.45 6.89
N ALA A 292 17.86 -4.73 6.46
CA ALA A 292 18.27 -4.75 5.06
C ALA A 292 18.08 -6.13 4.38
N THR A 293 17.19 -6.97 4.90
CA THR A 293 16.92 -8.28 4.28
C THR A 293 16.28 -8.13 2.91
N LEU A 294 16.45 -9.13 2.04
CA LEU A 294 15.75 -9.17 0.76
C LEU A 294 14.26 -9.36 1.00
N ILE A 295 13.44 -8.66 0.22
CA ILE A 295 12.00 -8.61 0.41
C ILE A 295 11.29 -9.44 -0.65
N PRO A 296 10.33 -10.32 -0.27
CA PRO A 296 9.63 -11.15 -1.23
C PRO A 296 8.68 -10.35 -2.12
N VAL A 297 8.53 -10.83 -3.35
CA VAL A 297 7.53 -10.37 -4.31
C VAL A 297 6.77 -11.59 -4.80
N PHE A 298 5.45 -11.57 -4.69
CA PHE A 298 4.56 -12.60 -5.22
C PHE A 298 3.76 -12.01 -6.37
N ALA A 299 3.62 -12.75 -7.47
CA ALA A 299 2.85 -12.28 -8.63
C ALA A 299 1.91 -13.36 -9.21
N TYR A 300 0.68 -12.96 -9.52
CA TYR A 300 -0.39 -13.78 -10.07
C TYR A 300 -1.07 -13.04 -11.24
N GLY A 301 -1.50 -13.78 -12.26
CA GLY A 301 -2.22 -13.22 -13.42
C GLY A 301 -1.30 -12.82 -14.60
N PRO A 302 -1.84 -12.10 -15.59
CA PRO A 302 -1.10 -11.72 -16.80
C PRO A 302 0.18 -10.92 -16.48
N GLY A 303 1.32 -11.37 -17.01
CA GLY A 303 2.61 -10.69 -16.78
C GLY A 303 3.31 -11.07 -15.48
N ALA A 304 2.74 -11.96 -14.65
CA ALA A 304 3.34 -12.39 -13.38
C ALA A 304 4.78 -12.91 -13.52
N GLN A 305 5.12 -13.56 -14.65
CA GLN A 305 6.47 -14.07 -14.93
C GLN A 305 7.57 -12.99 -14.92
N LEU A 306 7.20 -11.71 -15.08
CA LEU A 306 8.15 -10.59 -14.99
C LEU A 306 8.75 -10.45 -13.59
N PHE A 307 8.08 -10.95 -12.56
CA PHE A 307 8.44 -10.75 -11.15
C PHE A 307 9.30 -11.88 -10.56
N ALA A 308 9.79 -12.82 -11.38
CA ALA A 308 10.73 -13.85 -10.93
C ALA A 308 12.16 -13.30 -10.73
N GLY A 309 12.93 -13.95 -9.85
CA GLY A 309 14.36 -13.68 -9.64
C GLY A 309 14.66 -12.62 -8.57
N ILE A 310 15.90 -12.13 -8.54
CA ILE A 310 16.36 -11.10 -7.60
C ILE A 310 16.67 -9.81 -8.36
N TYR A 311 16.09 -8.68 -7.95
CA TYR A 311 16.21 -7.40 -8.66
C TYR A 311 16.17 -6.17 -7.74
N GLU A 312 16.44 -4.99 -8.29
CA GLU A 312 16.24 -3.72 -7.58
C GLU A 312 14.74 -3.45 -7.41
N ASN A 313 14.30 -2.95 -6.25
CA ASN A 313 12.88 -2.63 -6.05
C ASN A 313 12.35 -1.59 -7.06
N THR A 314 13.22 -0.76 -7.64
CA THR A 314 12.89 0.14 -8.75
C THR A 314 12.39 -0.57 -10.00
N ALA A 315 12.83 -1.81 -10.24
CA ALA A 315 12.37 -2.59 -11.38
C ALA A 315 10.89 -2.98 -11.28
N ILE A 316 10.25 -2.89 -10.10
CA ILE A 316 8.81 -3.16 -9.95
C ILE A 316 7.99 -2.14 -10.77
N TYR A 317 8.40 -0.87 -10.77
CA TYR A 317 7.80 0.18 -11.61
C TYR A 317 7.84 -0.20 -13.09
N ASP A 318 9.02 -0.52 -13.62
CA ASP A 318 9.19 -0.87 -15.02
C ASP A 318 8.43 -2.15 -15.41
N LYS A 319 8.37 -3.13 -14.50
CA LYS A 319 7.61 -4.37 -14.71
C LYS A 319 6.10 -4.11 -14.74
N MET A 320 5.58 -3.22 -13.89
CA MET A 320 4.17 -2.80 -13.96
C MET A 320 3.88 -2.10 -15.29
N ARG A 321 4.74 -1.17 -15.73
CA ARG A 321 4.60 -0.51 -17.04
C ARG A 321 4.60 -1.50 -18.20
N GLN A 322 5.50 -2.48 -18.15
CA GLN A 322 5.55 -3.53 -19.15
C GLN A 322 4.28 -4.39 -19.16
N ALA A 323 3.73 -4.73 -17.98
CA ALA A 323 2.49 -5.49 -17.87
C ALA A 323 1.28 -4.70 -18.40
N PHE A 324 1.18 -3.41 -18.11
CA PHE A 324 0.15 -2.53 -18.69
C PHE A 324 0.37 -2.20 -20.17
N GLY A 325 1.57 -2.47 -20.70
CA GLY A 325 1.93 -2.12 -22.07
C GLY A 325 2.12 -0.60 -22.29
N PHE A 326 2.45 0.15 -21.23
CA PHE A 326 2.76 1.58 -21.34
C PHE A 326 4.01 1.78 -22.21
N ARG A 327 3.94 2.72 -23.17
CA ARG A 327 5.01 2.98 -24.16
C ARG A 327 5.55 4.40 -24.02
N GLY A 328 6.85 4.56 -24.26
CA GLY A 328 7.52 5.87 -24.25
C GLY A 328 8.21 6.19 -22.92
N MET A 329 8.81 7.38 -22.85
CA MET A 329 9.42 7.87 -21.61
C MET A 329 8.33 8.28 -20.62
N ALA A 330 8.44 7.79 -19.39
CA ALA A 330 7.66 8.22 -18.25
C ALA A 330 8.02 9.68 -17.92
N VAL A 331 7.13 10.62 -18.21
CA VAL A 331 7.34 12.05 -17.96
C VAL A 331 6.06 12.65 -17.39
N ARG A 332 6.15 13.16 -16.16
CA ARG A 332 5.07 13.91 -15.52
C ARG A 332 4.69 15.11 -16.38
N LYS A 333 3.40 15.26 -16.69
CA LYS A 333 2.89 16.48 -17.32
C LYS A 333 2.84 17.57 -16.24
N ASN A 334 3.35 18.76 -16.57
CA ASN A 334 3.43 19.90 -15.66
C ASN A 334 2.04 20.35 -15.17
#